data_AF-A0A350YTF2-F1
#
_entry.id   AF-A0A350YTF2-F1
#
_cell.length_a   1.000
_cell.length_b   1.000
_cell.length_c   1.000
_cell.angle_alpha   90.00
_cell.angle_beta   90.00
_cell.angle_gamma   90.00
#
_symmetry.space_group_name_H-M   'P 1'
#
loop_
_entity.id
_entity.type
_entity.pdbx_description
1 polymer ?
#
loop_
_entity_poly.entity_id
_entity_poly.type
_entity_poly.pdbx_seq_one_letter_code
_entity_poly.pdbx_strand_id
1 'polypeptide(L)'
;MKDSFINRKYIIMAFVVIAALILLVRLFVIQVVKDTYRLSADNNVLRYVTQYPARGLIYDRNKNLMVTNQAAYDLMVVPAQVNNIDTAEFCNLLEISVSSFRDRMDAAINYSRRAPSVFLKQISAESYARFQEKLFSYPGFYVQPRTLRKYTKPIAGHILGYVSEVDESVVRKDPYYKAGDYIGKLGIEEAYEKYLRGRRGVTIYLVDVYSRIKGSYADGRLDTVAVQGEDIISTIDMDLQEYGELLMRNKSGSIVALEPLTGEVLALVSSPNYDPGLLVGRIRSENYSKLSADTALPLFNRAIQAKYPPGSTFKPINGLIGLQENVIEPSTLFGCNHGYMFIGCHSHSSPLDLIHGISNSCNAYFCQVFRRIMENPEYPSVEAAYVKWKEYLDQFGFGQRLGIEFTNELTGLVPSPEYFDRYHGKNGWKALTIISMAIGQGEIETTPLQMANMTAAIANRGYFYTPHVVKAIGTDIKPDEKYITKRTISIDSANFEFIVQGMEEAVNGSAGATARIAAIKDIIVCGKTGTAQNPHGNRKDHSVFIAFAPKDDPKIAIAVYVENAGFGATYAAPVASLMIEKYLTGEVTNKYSEQRILDLNLIAGD
;
A
#
# COMPACT_ATOMS: atom_id res chain seq x y z
N MET A 1 57.80 42.65 -72.56
CA MET A 1 56.58 42.54 -71.74
C MET A 1 56.57 41.16 -71.10
N LYS A 2 56.87 41.05 -69.80
CA LYS A 2 56.72 39.80 -69.04
C LYS A 2 55.23 39.57 -68.80
N ASP A 3 54.70 38.44 -69.23
CA ASP A 3 53.28 38.07 -69.05
C ASP A 3 52.91 38.04 -67.57
N SER A 4 52.23 39.09 -67.13
CA SER A 4 51.80 39.35 -65.73
C SER A 4 50.79 38.31 -65.19
N PHE A 5 50.33 37.37 -66.03
CA PHE A 5 49.27 36.42 -65.69
C PHE A 5 49.75 35.00 -65.38
N ILE A 6 51.04 34.66 -65.60
CA ILE A 6 51.57 33.30 -65.38
C ILE A 6 51.45 32.86 -63.91
N ASN A 7 51.54 33.78 -62.95
CA ASN A 7 51.42 33.45 -61.53
C ASN A 7 49.98 33.16 -61.07
N ARG A 8 48.96 33.58 -61.84
CA ARG A 8 47.54 33.31 -61.49
C ARG A 8 47.19 31.84 -61.59
N LYS A 9 47.84 31.08 -62.50
CA LYS A 9 47.60 29.63 -62.65
C LYS A 9 47.97 28.85 -61.39
N TYR A 10 49.04 29.26 -60.69
CA TYR A 10 49.48 28.60 -59.45
C TYR A 10 48.54 28.93 -58.29
N ILE A 11 47.98 30.14 -58.24
CA ILE A 11 46.97 30.51 -57.24
C ILE A 11 45.67 29.72 -57.46
N ILE A 12 45.22 29.57 -58.71
CA ILE A 12 44.03 28.78 -59.04
C ILE A 12 44.26 27.30 -58.74
N MET A 13 45.42 26.73 -59.12
CA MET A 13 45.77 25.34 -58.76
C MET A 13 45.82 25.13 -57.24
N ALA A 14 46.44 26.06 -56.50
CA ALA A 14 46.48 25.99 -55.04
C ALA A 14 45.06 26.03 -54.45
N PHE A 15 44.19 26.89 -54.97
CA PHE A 15 42.79 26.96 -54.53
C PHE A 15 42.03 25.66 -54.80
N VAL A 16 42.19 25.06 -55.99
CA VAL A 16 41.56 23.77 -56.34
C VAL A 16 42.09 22.63 -55.48
N VAL A 17 43.40 22.58 -55.24
CA VAL A 17 44.03 21.55 -54.39
C VAL A 17 43.58 21.70 -52.93
N ILE A 18 43.51 22.92 -52.41
CA ILE A 18 43.00 23.18 -51.06
C ILE A 18 41.52 22.80 -50.96
N ALA A 19 40.69 23.14 -51.95
CA ALA A 19 39.29 22.75 -51.98
C ALA A 19 39.14 21.21 -52.01
N ALA A 20 39.94 20.51 -52.81
CA ALA A 20 39.95 19.05 -52.86
C ALA A 20 40.40 18.42 -51.53
N LEU A 21 41.42 18.99 -50.88
CA LEU A 21 41.87 18.58 -49.55
C LEU A 21 40.79 18.78 -48.49
N ILE A 22 40.10 19.92 -48.50
CA ILE A 22 38.98 20.19 -47.59
C ILE A 22 37.87 19.17 -47.81
N LEU A 23 37.54 18.84 -49.06
CA LEU A 23 36.53 17.82 -49.38
C LEU A 23 36.97 16.42 -48.93
N LEU A 24 38.24 16.05 -49.12
CA LEU A 24 38.78 14.76 -48.68
C LEU A 24 38.78 14.63 -47.15
N VAL A 25 39.20 15.68 -46.43
CA VAL A 25 39.13 15.72 -44.97
C VAL A 25 37.67 15.64 -44.52
N ARG A 26 36.76 16.34 -45.19
CA ARG A 26 35.33 16.27 -44.88
C ARG A 26 34.77 14.88 -45.12
N LEU A 27 35.16 14.22 -46.20
CA LEU A 27 34.77 12.85 -46.53
C LEU A 27 35.29 11.87 -45.48
N PHE A 28 36.57 11.99 -45.09
CA PHE A 28 37.18 11.17 -44.04
C PHE A 28 36.48 11.35 -42.69
N VAL A 29 36.18 12.60 -42.31
CA VAL A 29 35.41 12.89 -41.08
C VAL A 29 34.02 12.27 -41.13
N ILE A 30 33.35 12.28 -42.30
CA ILE A 30 32.03 11.68 -42.48
C ILE A 30 32.08 10.14 -42.45
N GLN A 31 33.11 9.53 -43.01
CA GLN A 31 33.20 8.06 -43.19
C GLN A 31 33.87 7.33 -42.02
N VAL A 32 34.85 7.96 -41.36
CA VAL A 32 35.72 7.30 -40.38
C VAL A 32 35.53 7.86 -38.96
N VAL A 33 35.28 9.17 -38.82
CA VAL A 33 35.21 9.82 -37.50
C VAL A 33 33.78 9.94 -36.96
N LYS A 34 32.78 10.10 -37.83
CA LYS A 34 31.37 10.26 -37.44
C LYS A 34 30.53 9.03 -37.80
N ASP A 35 30.15 8.24 -36.80
CA ASP A 35 29.22 7.10 -36.94
C ASP A 35 27.77 7.52 -37.27
N THR A 36 27.47 8.81 -37.35
CA THR A 36 26.10 9.35 -37.46
C THR A 36 25.38 8.98 -38.76
N TYR A 37 26.10 8.75 -39.86
CA TYR A 37 25.50 8.31 -41.13
C TYR A 37 25.32 6.79 -41.23
N ARG A 38 26.19 6.03 -40.56
CA ARG A 38 26.00 4.59 -40.38
C ARG A 38 24.76 4.32 -39.51
N LEU A 39 24.58 5.09 -38.43
CA LEU A 39 23.37 5.10 -37.59
C LEU A 39 22.08 5.46 -38.37
N SER A 40 22.14 6.37 -39.35
CA SER A 40 20.98 6.70 -40.21
C SER A 40 20.67 5.61 -41.25
N ALA A 41 21.67 4.86 -41.71
CA ALA A 41 21.45 3.67 -42.54
C ALA A 41 20.95 2.49 -41.68
N ASP A 42 21.50 2.31 -40.48
CA ASP A 42 21.12 1.28 -39.51
C ASP A 42 19.68 1.48 -39.02
N ASN A 43 19.23 2.71 -38.75
CA ASN A 43 17.82 2.95 -38.35
C ASN A 43 16.78 2.58 -39.43
N ASN A 44 17.18 2.47 -40.70
CA ASN A 44 16.30 2.03 -41.78
C ASN A 44 16.33 0.51 -42.03
N VAL A 45 17.31 -0.20 -41.47
CA VAL A 45 17.53 -1.64 -41.72
C VAL A 45 17.48 -2.46 -40.42
N LEU A 46 17.56 -1.84 -39.24
CA LEU A 46 17.50 -2.52 -37.94
C LEU A 46 16.13 -2.39 -37.29
N ARG A 47 15.58 -3.52 -36.84
CA ARG A 47 14.35 -3.60 -36.07
C ARG A 47 14.65 -4.15 -34.69
N TYR A 48 14.44 -3.33 -33.67
CA TYR A 48 14.57 -3.70 -32.27
C TYR A 48 13.25 -4.31 -31.77
N VAL A 49 13.30 -5.55 -31.33
CA VAL A 49 12.16 -6.25 -30.72
C VAL A 49 12.46 -6.43 -29.24
N THR A 50 11.71 -5.71 -28.41
CA THR A 50 11.82 -5.81 -26.95
C THR A 50 11.31 -7.18 -26.48
N GLN A 51 12.14 -7.88 -25.71
CA GLN A 51 11.74 -9.04 -24.93
C GLN A 51 11.38 -8.58 -23.53
N TYR A 52 10.11 -8.74 -23.18
CA TYR A 52 9.61 -8.33 -21.87
C TYR A 52 9.85 -9.44 -20.83
N PRO A 53 10.49 -9.13 -19.69
CA PRO A 53 10.71 -10.10 -18.64
C PRO A 53 9.39 -10.42 -17.93
N ALA A 54 9.29 -11.63 -17.39
CA ALA A 54 8.25 -11.92 -16.41
C ALA A 54 8.53 -11.10 -15.13
N ARG A 55 7.46 -10.62 -14.48
CA ARG A 55 7.59 -9.93 -13.20
C ARG A 55 7.93 -10.93 -12.08
N GLY A 56 8.62 -10.49 -11.04
CA GLY A 56 8.87 -11.29 -9.85
C GLY A 56 7.57 -11.78 -9.20
N LEU A 57 7.56 -13.00 -8.70
CA LEU A 57 6.42 -13.62 -8.01
C LEU A 57 6.29 -13.04 -6.59
N ILE A 58 5.08 -13.09 -6.01
CA ILE A 58 4.86 -12.64 -4.63
C ILE A 58 4.36 -13.82 -3.81
N TYR A 59 5.02 -14.07 -2.69
CA TYR A 59 4.73 -15.13 -1.74
C TYR A 59 4.24 -14.55 -0.41
N ASP A 60 3.47 -15.34 0.33
CA ASP A 60 3.17 -15.09 1.73
C ASP A 60 4.38 -15.40 2.63
N ARG A 61 4.26 -15.16 3.93
CA ARG A 61 5.34 -15.42 4.90
C ARG A 61 5.73 -16.90 5.03
N ASN A 62 4.83 -17.80 4.63
CA ASN A 62 5.00 -19.25 4.65
C ASN A 62 5.48 -19.80 3.29
N LYS A 63 5.82 -18.92 2.33
CA LYS A 63 6.27 -19.24 0.96
C LYS A 63 5.19 -19.86 0.06
N ASN A 64 3.91 -19.64 0.36
CA ASN A 64 2.82 -19.92 -0.57
C ASN A 64 2.68 -18.80 -1.59
N LEU A 65 2.38 -19.14 -2.85
CA LEU A 65 2.20 -18.16 -3.92
C LEU A 65 0.91 -17.35 -3.72
N MET A 66 1.04 -16.02 -3.66
CA MET A 66 -0.09 -15.08 -3.66
C MET A 66 -0.31 -14.48 -5.05
N VAL A 67 0.78 -14.11 -5.73
CA VAL A 67 0.75 -13.51 -7.07
C VAL A 67 1.68 -14.25 -8.00
N THR A 68 1.10 -14.72 -9.10
CA THR A 68 1.79 -15.40 -10.19
C THR A 68 1.66 -14.62 -11.49
N ASN A 69 2.29 -15.13 -12.55
CA ASN A 69 2.15 -14.60 -13.89
C ASN A 69 1.40 -15.60 -14.77
N GLN A 70 0.52 -15.10 -15.63
CA GLN A 70 -0.13 -15.87 -16.68
C GLN A 70 0.27 -15.31 -18.05
N ALA A 71 0.39 -16.19 -19.05
CA ALA A 71 0.71 -15.78 -20.41
C ALA A 71 -0.42 -14.90 -20.99
N ALA A 72 -0.02 -13.81 -21.63
CA ALA A 72 -0.89 -12.95 -22.40
C ALA A 72 -0.16 -12.48 -23.66
N TYR A 73 -0.91 -12.00 -24.64
CA TYR A 73 -0.36 -11.65 -25.94
C TYR A 73 -0.91 -10.31 -26.38
N ASP A 74 -0.03 -9.40 -26.77
CA ASP A 74 -0.45 -8.20 -27.50
C ASP A 74 -0.42 -8.52 -28.99
N LEU A 75 -1.53 -8.31 -29.67
CA LEU A 75 -1.57 -8.34 -31.12
C LEU A 75 -1.07 -7.01 -31.65
N MET A 76 0.02 -7.07 -32.40
CA MET A 76 0.66 -5.95 -33.06
C MET A 76 0.23 -5.88 -34.52
N VAL A 77 0.23 -4.68 -35.10
CA VAL A 77 -0.05 -4.46 -36.52
C VAL A 77 0.99 -3.54 -37.13
N VAL A 78 1.41 -3.84 -38.36
CA VAL A 78 2.13 -2.93 -39.26
C VAL A 78 1.18 -2.58 -40.41
N PRO A 79 0.52 -1.41 -40.39
CA PRO A 79 -0.57 -1.13 -41.32
C PRO A 79 -0.20 -1.24 -42.80
N ALA A 80 1.03 -0.92 -43.19
CA ALA A 80 1.52 -1.04 -44.56
C ALA A 80 1.64 -2.49 -45.07
N GLN A 81 1.64 -3.48 -44.17
CA GLN A 81 1.73 -4.90 -44.49
C GLN A 81 0.34 -5.58 -44.51
N VAL A 82 -0.70 -4.89 -44.05
CA VAL A 82 -2.06 -5.44 -44.02
C VAL A 82 -2.66 -5.36 -45.42
N ASN A 83 -2.94 -6.53 -46.01
CA ASN A 83 -3.61 -6.65 -47.30
C ASN A 83 -4.56 -7.86 -47.33
N ASN A 84 -5.69 -7.70 -48.02
CA ASN A 84 -6.65 -8.79 -48.33
C ASN A 84 -7.05 -9.67 -47.13
N ILE A 85 -7.49 -9.07 -46.03
CA ILE A 85 -7.94 -9.79 -44.83
C ILE A 85 -9.47 -9.94 -44.77
N ASP A 86 -9.95 -11.06 -44.22
CA ASP A 86 -11.35 -11.21 -43.80
C ASP A 86 -11.53 -10.57 -42.42
N THR A 87 -12.00 -9.32 -42.40
CA THR A 87 -12.23 -8.57 -41.17
C THR A 87 -13.35 -9.18 -40.31
N ALA A 88 -14.33 -9.86 -40.90
CA ALA A 88 -15.46 -10.42 -40.14
C ALA A 88 -15.01 -11.65 -39.35
N GLU A 89 -14.27 -12.56 -39.98
CA GLU A 89 -13.66 -13.72 -39.31
C GLU A 89 -12.67 -13.26 -38.23
N PHE A 90 -11.82 -12.29 -38.55
CA PHE A 90 -10.84 -11.72 -37.60
C PHE A 90 -11.53 -11.18 -36.34
N CYS A 91 -12.61 -10.41 -36.50
CA CYS A 91 -13.36 -9.83 -35.40
C CYS A 91 -14.03 -10.90 -34.53
N ASN A 92 -14.55 -11.97 -35.14
CA ASN A 92 -15.17 -13.08 -34.43
C ASN A 92 -14.13 -13.86 -33.60
N LEU A 93 -12.96 -14.16 -34.17
CA LEU A 93 -11.89 -14.90 -33.48
C LEU A 93 -11.35 -14.18 -32.23
N LEU A 94 -11.33 -12.85 -32.25
CA LEU A 94 -10.82 -12.01 -31.16
C LEU A 94 -11.91 -11.37 -30.29
N GLU A 95 -13.17 -11.70 -30.57
CA GLU A 95 -14.34 -11.21 -29.85
C GLU A 95 -14.36 -9.66 -29.78
N ILE A 96 -14.16 -9.01 -30.93
CA ILE A 96 -14.23 -7.55 -31.09
C ILE A 96 -15.25 -7.18 -32.16
N SER A 97 -15.78 -5.95 -32.10
CA SER A 97 -16.66 -5.44 -33.15
C SER A 97 -15.87 -4.95 -34.37
N VAL A 98 -16.50 -5.00 -35.55
CA VAL A 98 -15.95 -4.43 -36.79
C VAL A 98 -15.70 -2.92 -36.67
N SER A 99 -16.54 -2.21 -35.90
CA SER A 99 -16.29 -0.80 -35.58
C SER A 99 -14.99 -0.61 -34.80
N SER A 100 -14.78 -1.39 -33.73
CA SER A 100 -13.54 -1.33 -32.94
C SER A 100 -12.31 -1.69 -33.77
N PHE A 101 -12.44 -2.64 -34.71
CA PHE A 101 -11.37 -2.96 -35.65
C PHE A 101 -10.96 -1.74 -36.49
N ARG A 102 -11.94 -1.04 -37.08
CA ARG A 102 -11.69 0.15 -37.92
C ARG A 102 -11.02 1.26 -37.11
N ASP A 103 -11.56 1.57 -35.93
CA ASP A 103 -11.00 2.62 -35.06
C ASP A 103 -9.54 2.33 -34.68
N ARG A 104 -9.22 1.07 -34.37
CA ARG A 104 -7.85 0.62 -34.04
C ARG A 104 -6.92 0.68 -35.24
N MET A 105 -7.39 0.30 -36.43
CA MET A 105 -6.61 0.41 -37.66
C MET A 105 -6.33 1.87 -38.01
N ASP A 106 -7.34 2.74 -37.92
CA ASP A 106 -7.19 4.16 -38.19
C ASP A 106 -6.21 4.81 -37.20
N ALA A 107 -6.30 4.48 -35.91
CA ALA A 107 -5.33 4.91 -34.91
C ALA A 107 -3.89 4.47 -35.23
N ALA A 108 -3.70 3.21 -35.65
CA ALA A 108 -2.38 2.70 -36.05
C ALA A 108 -1.85 3.39 -37.31
N ILE A 109 -2.71 3.64 -38.31
CA ILE A 109 -2.36 4.35 -39.55
C ILE A 109 -1.95 5.79 -39.26
N ASN A 110 -2.71 6.48 -38.40
CA ASN A 110 -2.45 7.86 -38.00
C ASN A 110 -1.16 7.99 -37.20
N TYR A 111 -0.82 6.98 -36.40
CA TYR A 111 0.48 6.92 -35.73
C TYR A 111 1.62 6.72 -36.73
N SER A 112 1.56 5.66 -37.55
CA SER A 112 2.47 5.43 -38.67
C SER A 112 2.02 4.24 -39.50
N ARG A 113 2.06 4.38 -40.83
CA ARG A 113 1.79 3.25 -41.72
C ARG A 113 2.86 2.16 -41.66
N ARG A 114 4.11 2.49 -41.29
CA ARG A 114 5.25 1.55 -41.36
C ARG A 114 5.79 1.14 -39.99
N ALA A 115 5.52 1.91 -38.94
CA ALA A 115 5.92 1.51 -37.60
C ALA A 115 4.90 0.51 -37.03
N PRO A 116 5.35 -0.49 -36.24
CA PRO A 116 4.43 -1.36 -35.54
C PRO A 116 3.66 -0.60 -34.45
N SER A 117 2.38 -0.93 -34.29
CA SER A 117 1.52 -0.41 -33.23
C SER A 117 0.78 -1.55 -32.56
N VAL A 118 0.42 -1.38 -31.28
CA VAL A 118 -0.40 -2.37 -30.57
C VAL A 118 -1.83 -2.25 -31.08
N PHE A 119 -2.33 -3.30 -31.73
CA PHE A 119 -3.70 -3.36 -32.25
C PHE A 119 -4.68 -3.77 -31.14
N LEU A 120 -4.39 -4.87 -30.45
CA LEU A 120 -5.19 -5.39 -29.35
C LEU A 120 -4.28 -5.86 -28.21
N LYS A 121 -4.51 -5.31 -27.01
CA LYS A 121 -3.71 -5.59 -25.81
C LYS A 121 -4.23 -6.83 -25.07
N GLN A 122 -3.31 -7.56 -24.42
CA GLN A 122 -3.60 -8.52 -23.35
C GLN A 122 -4.62 -9.61 -23.72
N ILE A 123 -4.46 -10.21 -24.90
CA ILE A 123 -5.22 -11.38 -25.35
C ILE A 123 -4.84 -12.56 -24.45
N SER A 124 -5.84 -13.30 -23.95
CA SER A 124 -5.62 -14.50 -23.15
C SER A 124 -4.91 -15.58 -23.97
N ALA A 125 -4.21 -16.50 -23.29
CA ALA A 125 -3.59 -17.64 -23.97
C ALA A 125 -4.61 -18.49 -24.75
N GLU A 126 -5.85 -18.60 -24.25
CA GLU A 126 -6.91 -19.36 -24.91
C GLU A 126 -7.42 -18.70 -26.20
N SER A 127 -7.74 -17.40 -26.15
CA SER A 127 -8.16 -16.64 -27.34
C SER A 127 -7.01 -16.56 -28.35
N TYR A 128 -5.77 -16.42 -27.87
CA TYR A 128 -4.59 -16.44 -28.73
C TYR A 128 -4.41 -17.81 -29.41
N ALA A 129 -4.60 -18.93 -28.70
CA ALA A 129 -4.48 -20.26 -29.31
C ALA A 129 -5.45 -20.44 -30.49
N ARG A 130 -6.71 -20.00 -30.35
CA ARG A 130 -7.70 -19.99 -31.45
C ARG A 130 -7.25 -19.13 -32.63
N PHE A 131 -6.72 -17.94 -32.34
CA PHE A 131 -6.28 -17.00 -33.37
C PHE A 131 -4.96 -17.41 -34.04
N GLN A 132 -4.05 -18.06 -33.32
CA GLN A 132 -2.72 -18.46 -33.79
C GLN A 132 -2.81 -19.40 -34.99
N GLU A 133 -3.78 -20.31 -35.02
CA GLU A 133 -4.00 -21.24 -36.15
C GLU A 133 -4.29 -20.52 -37.47
N LYS A 134 -4.85 -19.31 -37.39
CA LYS A 134 -5.24 -18.48 -38.55
C LYS A 134 -4.35 -17.26 -38.75
N LEU A 135 -3.34 -17.05 -37.89
CA LEU A 135 -2.48 -15.86 -37.93
C LEU A 135 -1.80 -15.67 -39.31
N PHE A 136 -1.49 -16.77 -40.01
CA PHE A 136 -0.91 -16.73 -41.35
C PHE A 136 -1.81 -16.05 -42.40
N SER A 137 -3.14 -16.04 -42.19
CA SER A 137 -4.12 -15.41 -43.07
C SER A 137 -4.24 -13.89 -42.87
N TYR A 138 -3.58 -13.35 -41.85
CA TYR A 138 -3.66 -11.92 -41.49
C TYR A 138 -2.28 -11.26 -41.61
N PRO A 139 -1.75 -11.05 -42.83
CA PRO A 139 -0.46 -10.41 -43.04
C PRO A 139 -0.41 -9.02 -42.41
N GLY A 140 0.76 -8.67 -41.87
CA GLY A 140 0.96 -7.43 -41.12
C GLY A 140 0.57 -7.50 -39.64
N PHE A 141 -0.12 -8.56 -39.20
CA PHE A 141 -0.36 -8.85 -37.79
C PHE A 141 0.65 -9.85 -37.24
N TYR A 142 1.11 -9.62 -36.02
CA TYR A 142 1.97 -10.55 -35.29
C TYR A 142 1.78 -10.37 -33.79
N VAL A 143 2.14 -11.35 -32.98
CA VAL A 143 1.98 -11.23 -31.52
C VAL A 143 3.27 -10.89 -30.82
N GLN A 144 3.14 -10.15 -29.73
CA GLN A 144 4.18 -9.91 -28.76
C GLN A 144 3.81 -10.60 -27.45
N PRO A 145 4.61 -11.57 -26.97
CA PRO A 145 4.39 -12.20 -25.67
C PRO A 145 4.46 -11.18 -24.54
N ARG A 146 3.51 -11.29 -23.62
CA ARG A 146 3.36 -10.49 -22.40
C ARG A 146 3.01 -11.42 -21.23
N THR A 147 3.03 -10.84 -20.04
CA THR A 147 2.53 -11.50 -18.84
C THR A 147 1.50 -10.63 -18.16
N LEU A 148 0.41 -11.23 -17.70
CA LEU A 148 -0.52 -10.61 -16.78
C LEU A 148 -0.30 -11.18 -15.38
N ARG A 149 -0.61 -10.40 -14.35
CA ARG A 149 -0.72 -10.95 -13.00
C ARG A 149 -1.88 -11.92 -12.92
N LYS A 150 -1.72 -12.95 -12.09
CA LYS A 150 -2.77 -13.85 -11.66
C LYS A 150 -2.67 -14.01 -10.14
N TYR A 151 -3.75 -13.65 -9.47
CA TYR A 151 -3.88 -13.75 -8.02
C TYR A 151 -4.44 -15.14 -7.67
N THR A 152 -3.86 -15.81 -6.68
CA THR A 152 -4.27 -17.18 -6.30
C THR A 152 -5.56 -17.21 -5.48
N LYS A 153 -5.81 -16.15 -4.71
CA LYS A 153 -7.04 -15.90 -3.94
C LYS A 153 -7.50 -14.45 -4.16
N PRO A 154 -8.82 -14.16 -4.06
CA PRO A 154 -9.37 -12.82 -4.25
C PRO A 154 -9.25 -11.97 -2.96
N ILE A 155 -8.04 -11.86 -2.41
CA ILE A 155 -7.76 -11.18 -1.14
C ILE A 155 -6.61 -10.18 -1.29
N ALA A 156 -6.35 -9.38 -0.25
CA ALA A 156 -5.17 -8.52 -0.11
C ALA A 156 -5.01 -7.45 -1.20
N GLY A 157 -6.11 -7.00 -1.83
CA GLY A 157 -6.09 -6.03 -2.92
C GLY A 157 -5.31 -4.74 -2.61
N HIS A 158 -5.48 -4.15 -1.42
CA HIS A 158 -4.72 -2.94 -1.03
C HIS A 158 -3.25 -3.19 -0.67
N ILE A 159 -2.90 -4.44 -0.33
CA ILE A 159 -1.53 -4.82 0.04
C ILE A 159 -0.73 -5.17 -1.23
N LEU A 160 -1.26 -6.07 -2.04
CA LEU A 160 -0.62 -6.52 -3.27
C LEU A 160 -0.61 -5.40 -4.30
N GLY A 161 -1.73 -4.67 -4.39
CA GLY A 161 -1.95 -3.64 -5.40
C GLY A 161 -2.15 -4.23 -6.79
N TYR A 162 -2.11 -3.35 -7.78
CA TYR A 162 -2.33 -3.70 -9.18
C TYR A 162 -1.37 -2.95 -10.09
N VAL A 163 -1.30 -3.42 -11.33
CA VAL A 163 -0.48 -2.86 -12.39
C VAL A 163 -1.37 -2.13 -13.40
N SER A 164 -0.92 -1.00 -13.91
CA SER A 164 -1.58 -0.30 -15.02
C SER A 164 -0.60 0.14 -16.08
N GLU A 165 -1.10 0.58 -17.23
CA GLU A 165 -0.28 1.22 -18.25
C GLU A 165 0.40 2.48 -17.69
N VAL A 166 1.61 2.76 -18.17
CA VAL A 166 2.37 3.95 -17.80
C VAL A 166 1.78 5.20 -18.44
N ASP A 167 1.75 6.27 -17.67
CA ASP A 167 1.37 7.59 -18.16
C ASP A 167 2.59 8.30 -18.78
N GLU A 168 2.34 9.30 -19.64
CA GLU A 168 3.41 10.08 -20.28
C GLU A 168 4.35 10.77 -19.27
N SER A 169 3.83 11.12 -18.09
CA SER A 169 4.62 11.68 -17.00
C SER A 169 5.66 10.70 -16.45
N VAL A 170 5.35 9.39 -16.42
CA VAL A 170 6.26 8.33 -15.99
C VAL A 170 7.33 8.09 -17.05
N VAL A 171 6.92 8.00 -18.33
CA VAL A 171 7.84 7.81 -19.47
C VAL A 171 8.87 8.92 -19.56
N ARG A 172 8.48 10.18 -19.28
CA ARG A 172 9.42 11.31 -19.25
C ARG A 172 10.41 11.26 -18.08
N LYS A 173 10.04 10.65 -16.96
CA LYS A 173 10.86 10.59 -15.74
C LYS A 173 11.79 9.38 -15.71
N ASP A 174 11.33 8.23 -16.22
CA ASP A 174 12.09 6.98 -16.24
C ASP A 174 12.17 6.44 -17.69
N PRO A 175 13.31 6.62 -18.38
CA PRO A 175 13.54 6.16 -19.75
C PRO A 175 13.42 4.63 -19.92
N TYR A 176 13.36 3.86 -18.83
CA TYR A 176 13.06 2.43 -18.90
C TYR A 176 11.70 2.16 -19.55
N TYR A 177 10.71 3.01 -19.27
CA TYR A 177 9.35 2.85 -19.77
C TYR A 177 9.13 3.55 -21.11
N LYS A 178 8.23 2.97 -21.89
CA LYS A 178 7.69 3.47 -23.16
C LYS A 178 6.16 3.38 -23.08
N ALA A 179 5.47 4.15 -23.92
CA ALA A 179 4.02 4.04 -24.04
C ALA A 179 3.61 2.59 -24.33
N GLY A 180 2.56 2.10 -23.67
CA GLY A 180 2.15 0.69 -23.73
C GLY A 180 2.78 -0.21 -22.67
N ASP A 181 3.79 0.26 -21.94
CA ASP A 181 4.35 -0.51 -20.83
C ASP A 181 3.50 -0.42 -19.56
N TYR A 182 3.76 -1.33 -18.63
CA TYR A 182 2.98 -1.50 -17.42
C TYR A 182 3.85 -1.23 -16.17
N ILE A 183 3.26 -0.57 -15.17
CA ILE A 183 3.88 -0.21 -13.90
C ILE A 183 2.91 -0.47 -12.74
N GLY A 184 3.44 -0.91 -11.59
CA GLY A 184 2.68 -0.99 -10.34
C GLY A 184 2.15 0.38 -9.91
N LYS A 185 0.90 0.41 -9.45
CA LYS A 185 0.19 1.66 -9.07
C LYS A 185 -0.25 1.72 -7.62
N LEU A 186 -0.15 0.61 -6.89
CA LEU A 186 -0.49 0.53 -5.48
C LEU A 186 0.31 -0.61 -4.82
N GLY A 187 0.39 -0.59 -3.50
CA GLY A 187 0.82 -1.74 -2.70
C GLY A 187 2.26 -2.17 -2.96
N ILE A 188 2.53 -3.47 -2.83
CA ILE A 188 3.83 -4.08 -3.11
C ILE A 188 4.24 -3.85 -4.57
N GLU A 189 3.30 -3.89 -5.51
CA GLU A 189 3.57 -3.67 -6.94
C GLU A 189 4.20 -2.28 -7.20
N GLU A 190 3.70 -1.23 -6.54
CA GLU A 190 4.27 0.12 -6.66
C GLU A 190 5.56 0.25 -5.84
N ALA A 191 5.54 -0.15 -4.57
CA ALA A 191 6.65 0.05 -3.64
C ALA A 191 7.94 -0.65 -4.10
N TYR A 192 7.79 -1.84 -4.71
CA TYR A 192 8.92 -2.66 -5.16
C TYR A 192 8.97 -2.85 -6.68
N GLU A 193 8.35 -1.94 -7.44
CA GLU A 193 8.32 -1.97 -8.91
C GLU A 193 9.70 -2.24 -9.53
N LYS A 194 10.76 -1.60 -9.02
CA LYS A 194 12.12 -1.74 -9.56
C LYS A 194 12.69 -3.15 -9.45
N TYR A 195 12.31 -3.89 -8.41
CA TYR A 195 12.71 -5.28 -8.21
C TYR A 195 11.81 -6.21 -9.00
N LEU A 196 10.49 -5.98 -8.94
CA LEU A 196 9.49 -6.81 -9.60
C LEU A 196 9.55 -6.75 -11.13
N ARG A 197 9.93 -5.62 -11.73
CA ARG A 197 9.83 -5.41 -13.19
C ARG A 197 10.88 -6.12 -14.04
N GLY A 198 11.94 -6.65 -13.42
CA GLY A 198 13.06 -7.27 -14.13
C GLY A 198 13.80 -6.32 -15.08
N ARG A 199 14.56 -6.89 -16.02
CA ARG A 199 15.28 -6.15 -17.06
C ARG A 199 14.90 -6.66 -18.44
N ARG A 200 14.68 -5.74 -19.36
CA ARG A 200 14.30 -6.05 -20.75
C ARG A 200 15.47 -6.61 -21.53
N GLY A 201 15.17 -7.63 -22.32
CA GLY A 201 16.02 -8.06 -23.41
C GLY A 201 15.66 -7.31 -24.69
N VAL A 202 16.55 -7.35 -25.66
CA VAL A 202 16.35 -6.79 -26.98
C VAL A 202 16.93 -7.76 -28.00
N THR A 203 16.12 -8.15 -28.97
CA THR A 203 16.58 -8.85 -30.17
C THR A 203 16.61 -7.87 -31.33
N ILE A 204 17.72 -7.84 -32.06
CA ILE A 204 17.92 -6.91 -33.17
C ILE A 204 17.86 -7.70 -34.49
N TYR A 205 16.89 -7.35 -35.34
CA TYR A 205 16.71 -7.98 -36.65
C TYR A 205 17.12 -7.04 -37.78
N LEU A 206 17.67 -7.60 -38.86
CA LEU A 206 17.78 -6.92 -40.15
C LEU A 206 16.44 -6.99 -40.88
N VAL A 207 15.95 -5.86 -41.39
CA VAL A 207 14.72 -5.76 -42.17
C VAL A 207 14.97 -5.13 -43.53
N ASP A 208 14.18 -5.55 -44.53
CA ASP A 208 14.19 -4.91 -45.85
C ASP A 208 13.32 -3.65 -45.92
N VAL A 209 13.30 -2.98 -47.08
CA VAL A 209 12.48 -1.78 -47.33
C VAL A 209 10.98 -1.98 -47.17
N TYR A 210 10.51 -3.24 -47.14
CA TYR A 210 9.12 -3.64 -46.88
C TYR A 210 8.92 -4.09 -45.41
N SER A 211 9.91 -3.88 -44.54
CA SER A 211 9.92 -4.23 -43.11
C SER A 211 9.81 -5.74 -42.83
N ARG A 212 10.25 -6.59 -43.77
CA ARG A 212 10.32 -8.05 -43.59
C ARG A 212 11.65 -8.44 -42.95
N ILE A 213 11.60 -9.31 -41.94
CA ILE A 213 12.80 -9.81 -41.25
C ILE A 213 13.65 -10.65 -42.22
N LYS A 214 14.94 -10.34 -42.32
CA LYS A 214 15.94 -11.04 -43.14
C LYS A 214 16.91 -11.90 -42.33
N GLY A 215 17.00 -11.67 -41.03
CA GLY A 215 17.86 -12.41 -40.10
C GLY A 215 18.20 -11.57 -38.87
N SER A 216 18.97 -12.14 -37.94
CA SER A 216 19.49 -11.42 -36.78
C SER A 216 20.62 -10.47 -37.19
N TYR A 217 20.71 -9.31 -36.56
CA TYR A 217 21.81 -8.37 -36.78
C TYR A 217 23.07 -8.83 -36.06
N ALA A 218 24.22 -8.72 -36.74
CA ALA A 218 25.53 -9.12 -36.20
C ALA A 218 25.52 -10.53 -35.57
N ASP A 219 24.79 -11.46 -36.18
CA ASP A 219 24.60 -12.85 -35.72
C ASP A 219 24.11 -12.95 -34.27
N GLY A 220 23.33 -11.97 -33.81
CA GLY A 220 22.76 -11.91 -32.45
C GLY A 220 23.75 -11.49 -31.36
N ARG A 221 25.01 -11.15 -31.70
CA ARG A 221 26.02 -10.74 -30.72
C ARG A 221 25.67 -9.47 -29.93
N LEU A 222 24.77 -8.65 -30.47
CA LEU A 222 24.29 -7.42 -29.84
C LEU A 222 22.92 -7.59 -29.17
N ASP A 223 22.36 -8.81 -29.20
CA ASP A 223 21.12 -9.11 -28.50
C ASP A 223 21.36 -9.17 -26.99
N THR A 224 20.36 -8.74 -26.22
CA THR A 224 20.36 -8.88 -24.76
C THR A 224 19.20 -9.78 -24.34
N VAL A 225 19.43 -10.62 -23.33
CA VAL A 225 18.41 -11.53 -22.80
C VAL A 225 17.60 -10.81 -21.72
N ALA A 226 16.29 -11.05 -21.70
CA ALA A 226 15.45 -10.55 -20.62
C ALA A 226 15.77 -11.26 -19.29
N VAL A 227 15.89 -10.49 -18.22
CA VAL A 227 16.11 -10.99 -16.85
C VAL A 227 14.82 -10.84 -16.08
N GLN A 228 14.31 -11.94 -15.52
CA GLN A 228 13.10 -11.95 -14.70
C GLN A 228 13.24 -11.00 -13.51
N GLY A 229 12.11 -10.44 -13.05
CA GLY A 229 12.09 -9.69 -11.80
C GLY A 229 12.36 -10.55 -10.58
N GLU A 230 12.80 -9.91 -9.50
CA GLU A 230 13.07 -10.58 -8.23
C GLU A 230 11.76 -10.94 -7.53
N ASP A 231 11.69 -12.16 -7.02
CA ASP A 231 10.58 -12.63 -6.21
C ASP A 231 10.54 -11.90 -4.85
N ILE A 232 9.33 -11.70 -4.30
CA ILE A 232 9.13 -11.05 -3.01
C ILE A 232 8.47 -12.02 -2.04
N ILE A 233 9.02 -12.13 -0.84
CA ILE A 233 8.39 -12.79 0.29
C ILE A 233 7.77 -11.70 1.16
N SER A 234 6.44 -11.67 1.22
CA SER A 234 5.71 -10.75 2.09
C SER A 234 5.66 -11.28 3.53
N THR A 235 5.36 -10.38 4.48
CA THR A 235 5.13 -10.70 5.89
C THR A 235 3.70 -11.19 6.15
N ILE A 236 2.82 -11.05 5.16
CA ILE A 236 1.40 -11.40 5.26
C ILE A 236 1.25 -12.90 5.49
N ASP A 237 0.41 -13.26 6.46
CA ASP A 237 -0.15 -14.59 6.59
C ASP A 237 -1.42 -14.66 5.73
N MET A 238 -1.35 -15.43 4.63
CA MET A 238 -2.41 -15.46 3.63
C MET A 238 -3.75 -15.97 4.20
N ASP A 239 -3.69 -16.94 5.12
CA ASP A 239 -4.89 -17.54 5.71
C ASP A 239 -5.50 -16.66 6.80
N LEU A 240 -4.67 -15.94 7.56
CA LEU A 240 -5.14 -14.91 8.50
C LEU A 240 -5.75 -13.71 7.76
N GLN A 241 -5.13 -13.25 6.67
CA GLN A 241 -5.65 -12.16 5.84
C GLN A 241 -7.00 -12.53 5.23
N GLU A 242 -7.12 -13.71 4.62
CA GLU A 242 -8.38 -14.21 4.07
C GLU A 242 -9.47 -14.29 5.14
N TYR A 243 -9.11 -14.78 6.33
CA TYR A 243 -10.06 -14.88 7.43
C TYR A 243 -10.52 -13.52 7.94
N GLY A 244 -9.61 -12.55 8.08
CA GLY A 244 -9.96 -11.18 8.46
C GLY A 244 -10.88 -10.51 7.44
N GLU A 245 -10.62 -10.68 6.14
CA GLU A 245 -11.49 -10.20 5.07
C GLU A 245 -12.87 -10.87 5.10
N LEU A 246 -12.92 -12.17 5.36
CA LEU A 246 -14.17 -12.91 5.52
C LEU A 246 -15.01 -12.39 6.69
N LEU A 247 -14.40 -12.17 7.87
CA LEU A 247 -15.09 -11.63 9.05
C LEU A 247 -15.61 -10.20 8.81
N MET A 248 -14.89 -9.41 8.01
CA MET A 248 -15.25 -8.03 7.66
C MET A 248 -16.24 -7.92 6.50
N ARG A 249 -16.62 -9.04 5.87
CA ARG A 249 -17.64 -9.03 4.82
C ARG A 249 -18.93 -8.36 5.33
N ASN A 250 -19.51 -7.50 4.48
CA ASN A 250 -20.69 -6.70 4.77
C ASN A 250 -20.52 -5.72 5.95
N LYS A 251 -19.29 -5.31 6.27
CA LYS A 251 -18.96 -4.33 7.32
C LYS A 251 -17.94 -3.34 6.77
N SER A 252 -18.06 -2.08 7.12
CA SER A 252 -17.05 -1.06 6.76
C SER A 252 -16.04 -0.91 7.89
N GLY A 253 -14.76 -0.77 7.58
CA GLY A 253 -13.71 -0.60 8.58
C GLY A 253 -12.38 -1.24 8.18
N SER A 254 -11.59 -1.65 9.16
CA SER A 254 -10.27 -2.23 8.91
C SER A 254 -9.78 -3.10 10.07
N ILE A 255 -8.79 -3.95 9.76
CA ILE A 255 -8.05 -4.73 10.75
C ILE A 255 -6.57 -4.60 10.42
N VAL A 256 -5.75 -4.33 11.43
CA VAL A 256 -4.29 -4.37 11.31
C VAL A 256 -3.75 -5.29 12.38
N ALA A 257 -3.07 -6.36 11.98
CA ALA A 257 -2.38 -7.28 12.86
C ALA A 257 -0.88 -7.21 12.60
N LEU A 258 -0.10 -7.04 13.65
CA LEU A 258 1.36 -6.92 13.64
C LEU A 258 1.97 -8.01 14.52
N GLU A 259 3.14 -8.51 14.16
CA GLU A 259 4.00 -9.29 15.05
C GLU A 259 4.85 -8.32 15.90
N PRO A 260 4.67 -8.25 17.23
CA PRO A 260 5.30 -7.20 18.04
C PRO A 260 6.84 -7.21 18.00
N LEU A 261 7.46 -8.40 17.99
CA LEU A 261 8.90 -8.57 18.06
C LEU A 261 9.65 -8.13 16.79
N THR A 262 8.96 -7.97 15.67
CA THR A 262 9.58 -7.71 14.36
C THR A 262 8.96 -6.53 13.63
N GLY A 263 7.73 -6.14 13.96
CA GLY A 263 6.96 -5.17 13.18
C GLY A 263 6.45 -5.75 11.85
N GLU A 264 6.55 -7.07 11.64
CA GLU A 264 5.97 -7.72 10.47
C GLU A 264 4.44 -7.54 10.49
N VAL A 265 3.88 -7.01 9.40
CA VAL A 265 2.43 -6.93 9.20
C VAL A 265 1.92 -8.33 8.87
N LEU A 266 1.13 -8.91 9.78
CA LEU A 266 0.55 -10.25 9.60
C LEU A 266 -0.70 -10.19 8.72
N ALA A 267 -1.54 -9.18 8.93
CA ALA A 267 -2.72 -8.91 8.12
C ALA A 267 -3.02 -7.41 8.10
N LEU A 268 -3.47 -6.91 6.95
CA LEU A 268 -3.89 -5.53 6.72
C LEU A 268 -5.18 -5.54 5.90
N VAL A 269 -6.30 -5.57 6.59
CA VAL A 269 -7.64 -5.67 6.02
C VAL A 269 -8.24 -4.27 5.95
N SER A 270 -8.77 -3.91 4.77
CA SER A 270 -9.66 -2.77 4.60
C SER A 270 -10.96 -3.28 4.01
N SER A 271 -12.09 -2.87 4.58
CA SER A 271 -13.41 -3.30 4.15
C SER A 271 -14.35 -2.10 3.95
N PRO A 272 -15.16 -2.06 2.87
CA PRO A 272 -15.22 -3.04 1.78
C PRO A 272 -13.90 -3.15 1.00
N ASN A 273 -13.60 -4.37 0.55
CA ASN A 273 -12.44 -4.67 -0.30
C ASN A 273 -12.89 -4.98 -1.73
N TYR A 274 -11.93 -5.20 -2.63
CA TYR A 274 -12.14 -5.66 -3.99
C TYR A 274 -11.21 -6.85 -4.29
N ASP A 275 -11.65 -7.70 -5.22
CA ASP A 275 -10.79 -8.74 -5.79
C ASP A 275 -9.73 -8.08 -6.69
N PRO A 276 -8.42 -8.22 -6.41
CA PRO A 276 -7.37 -7.65 -7.24
C PRO A 276 -7.38 -8.17 -8.69
N GLY A 277 -7.93 -9.36 -8.94
CA GLY A 277 -8.15 -9.91 -10.28
C GLY A 277 -9.06 -9.06 -11.16
N LEU A 278 -9.95 -8.25 -10.58
CA LEU A 278 -10.81 -7.30 -11.31
C LEU A 278 -10.00 -6.20 -12.00
N LEU A 279 -8.81 -5.89 -11.49
CA LEU A 279 -7.93 -4.83 -12.01
C LEU A 279 -6.82 -5.37 -12.92
N VAL A 280 -7.02 -6.55 -13.52
CA VAL A 280 -6.10 -7.19 -14.47
C VAL A 280 -6.69 -7.20 -15.88
N GLY A 281 -5.81 -7.07 -16.88
CA GLY A 281 -6.18 -7.36 -18.26
C GLY A 281 -7.14 -6.35 -18.88
N ARG A 282 -7.88 -6.80 -19.90
CA ARG A 282 -8.81 -5.97 -20.69
C ARG A 282 -10.00 -5.43 -19.89
N ILE A 283 -10.46 -6.18 -18.88
CA ILE A 283 -11.62 -5.82 -18.04
C ILE A 283 -11.29 -4.76 -16.99
N ARG A 284 -9.99 -4.50 -16.75
CA ARG A 284 -9.50 -3.58 -15.72
C ARG A 284 -10.19 -2.22 -15.79
N SER A 285 -10.20 -1.57 -16.96
CA SER A 285 -10.65 -0.17 -17.06
C SER A 285 -12.13 -0.03 -16.70
N GLU A 286 -12.97 -0.96 -17.15
CA GLU A 286 -14.40 -0.98 -16.80
C GLU A 286 -14.61 -1.23 -15.30
N ASN A 287 -13.91 -2.23 -14.75
CA ASN A 287 -14.01 -2.57 -13.33
C ASN A 287 -13.48 -1.44 -12.43
N TYR A 288 -12.38 -0.79 -12.82
CA TYR A 288 -11.83 0.35 -12.10
C TYR A 288 -12.84 1.50 -12.05
N SER A 289 -13.49 1.81 -13.17
CA SER A 289 -14.55 2.83 -13.19
C SER A 289 -15.71 2.49 -12.26
N LYS A 290 -16.14 1.22 -12.20
CA LYS A 290 -17.17 0.75 -11.26
C LYS A 290 -16.72 0.89 -9.80
N LEU A 291 -15.53 0.38 -9.46
CA LEU A 291 -14.97 0.42 -8.10
C LEU A 291 -14.70 1.85 -7.62
N SER A 292 -14.29 2.74 -8.54
CA SER A 292 -14.07 4.15 -8.23
C SER A 292 -15.36 4.95 -8.06
N ALA A 293 -16.45 4.52 -8.68
CA ALA A 293 -17.77 5.14 -8.55
C ALA A 293 -18.58 4.58 -7.36
N ASP A 294 -18.12 3.48 -6.75
CA ASP A 294 -18.79 2.84 -5.63
C ASP A 294 -18.73 3.72 -4.37
N THR A 295 -19.91 4.03 -3.83
CA THR A 295 -20.09 4.88 -2.65
C THR A 295 -19.57 4.24 -1.36
N ALA A 296 -19.37 2.93 -1.35
CA ALA A 296 -18.78 2.20 -0.23
C ALA A 296 -17.24 2.31 -0.16
N LEU A 297 -16.63 2.94 -1.18
CA LEU A 297 -15.20 3.25 -1.26
C LEU A 297 -14.29 2.00 -1.13
N PRO A 298 -14.44 0.97 -1.98
CA PRO A 298 -13.64 -0.25 -1.90
C PRO A 298 -12.16 -0.03 -2.24
N LEU A 299 -11.82 1.00 -3.03
CA LEU A 299 -10.42 1.34 -3.35
C LEU A 299 -9.69 2.10 -2.23
N PHE A 300 -10.43 2.62 -1.23
CA PHE A 300 -9.86 3.38 -0.13
C PHE A 300 -9.29 2.45 0.94
N ASN A 301 -8.00 2.57 1.23
CA ASN A 301 -7.34 1.73 2.24
C ASN A 301 -7.54 2.32 3.64
N ARG A 302 -8.61 1.88 4.32
CA ARG A 302 -8.96 2.38 5.65
C ARG A 302 -7.88 2.10 6.70
N ALA A 303 -7.12 1.02 6.55
CA ALA A 303 -6.11 0.63 7.54
C ALA A 303 -4.97 1.67 7.69
N ILE A 304 -4.62 2.40 6.62
CA ILE A 304 -3.50 3.36 6.62
C ILE A 304 -3.91 4.79 6.24
N GLN A 305 -5.13 4.98 5.73
CA GLN A 305 -5.60 6.28 5.23
C GLN A 305 -6.77 6.84 6.04
N ALA A 306 -7.61 5.99 6.63
CA ALA A 306 -8.74 6.50 7.38
C ALA A 306 -8.27 7.07 8.72
N LYS A 307 -8.76 8.28 9.01
CA LYS A 307 -8.47 8.99 10.25
C LYS A 307 -9.70 8.88 11.13
N TYR A 308 -9.50 8.32 12.31
CA TYR A 308 -10.58 8.12 13.26
C TYR A 308 -10.19 8.62 14.64
N PRO A 309 -11.14 9.13 15.43
CA PRO A 309 -10.93 9.26 16.87
C PRO A 309 -10.57 7.88 17.44
N PRO A 310 -9.48 7.74 18.20
CA PRO A 310 -9.13 6.47 18.81
C PRO A 310 -10.14 6.07 19.91
N GLY A 311 -10.82 7.04 20.53
CA GLY A 311 -11.74 6.77 21.63
C GLY A 311 -11.05 6.10 22.82
N SER A 312 -11.79 5.26 23.56
CA SER A 312 -11.30 4.68 24.82
C SER A 312 -10.08 3.75 24.68
N THR A 313 -9.67 3.36 23.47
CA THR A 313 -8.41 2.64 23.26
C THR A 313 -7.17 3.53 23.45
N PHE A 314 -7.35 4.85 23.53
CA PHE A 314 -6.27 5.81 23.78
C PHE A 314 -5.91 5.96 25.27
N LYS A 315 -6.83 5.62 26.17
CA LYS A 315 -6.67 5.76 27.63
C LYS A 315 -5.41 5.09 28.21
N PRO A 316 -5.00 3.88 27.77
CA PRO A 316 -3.73 3.29 28.17
C PRO A 316 -2.53 4.23 28.05
N ILE A 317 -2.47 5.05 26.99
CA ILE A 317 -1.38 6.01 26.77
C ILE A 317 -1.40 7.13 27.80
N ASN A 318 -2.58 7.69 28.09
CA ASN A 318 -2.70 8.70 29.15
C ASN A 318 -2.39 8.11 30.53
N GLY A 319 -2.70 6.83 30.77
CA GLY A 319 -2.28 6.11 31.97
C GLY A 319 -0.75 5.98 32.07
N LEU A 320 -0.09 5.58 30.97
CA LEU A 320 1.38 5.48 30.88
C LEU A 320 2.06 6.81 31.17
N ILE A 321 1.61 7.87 30.48
CA ILE A 321 2.19 9.21 30.64
C ILE A 321 1.93 9.71 32.07
N GLY A 322 0.76 9.43 32.64
CA GLY A 322 0.45 9.79 34.02
C GLY A 322 1.40 9.17 35.04
N LEU A 323 1.76 7.89 34.87
CA LEU A 323 2.76 7.22 35.69
C LEU A 323 4.17 7.79 35.44
N GLN A 324 4.55 7.97 34.18
CA GLN A 324 5.89 8.46 33.81
C GLN A 324 6.18 9.87 34.35
N GLU A 325 5.17 10.73 34.32
CA GLU A 325 5.24 12.11 34.82
C GLU A 325 4.99 12.20 36.34
N ASN A 326 4.88 11.06 37.03
CA ASN A 326 4.66 10.95 38.48
C ASN A 326 3.44 11.72 39.00
N VAL A 327 2.42 11.93 38.16
CA VAL A 327 1.19 12.63 38.54
C VAL A 327 0.11 11.70 39.12
N ILE A 328 0.31 10.39 38.95
CA ILE A 328 -0.45 9.31 39.57
C ILE A 328 0.49 8.17 39.99
N GLU A 329 0.04 7.41 40.97
CA GLU A 329 0.56 6.08 41.32
C GLU A 329 -0.44 5.01 40.86
N PRO A 330 -0.05 3.74 40.70
CA PRO A 330 -0.98 2.66 40.34
C PRO A 330 -2.19 2.55 41.28
N SER A 331 -1.99 2.87 42.56
CA SER A 331 -2.99 2.88 43.64
C SER A 331 -3.84 4.17 43.71
N THR A 332 -3.57 5.17 42.87
CA THR A 332 -4.30 6.44 42.91
C THR A 332 -5.76 6.23 42.57
N LEU A 333 -6.63 6.54 43.53
CA LEU A 333 -8.07 6.37 43.43
C LEU A 333 -8.76 7.64 42.93
N PHE A 334 -9.63 7.48 41.92
CA PHE A 334 -10.53 8.53 41.47
C PHE A 334 -11.98 8.09 41.52
N GLY A 335 -12.85 9.01 41.97
CA GLY A 335 -14.29 8.82 41.94
C GLY A 335 -14.89 9.06 40.55
N CYS A 336 -15.92 8.29 40.21
CA CYS A 336 -16.75 8.47 39.02
C CYS A 336 -18.22 8.56 39.44
N ASN A 337 -18.87 9.69 39.15
CA ASN A 337 -20.32 9.83 39.30
C ASN A 337 -20.95 9.97 37.91
N HIS A 338 -20.95 8.86 37.15
CA HIS A 338 -21.46 8.80 35.78
C HIS A 338 -20.79 9.77 34.78
N GLY A 339 -19.57 10.23 35.07
CA GLY A 339 -18.85 11.14 34.19
C GLY A 339 -17.88 12.06 34.90
N TYR A 340 -17.31 12.99 34.12
CA TYR A 340 -16.48 14.09 34.57
C TYR A 340 -16.87 15.35 33.76
N MET A 341 -17.41 16.35 34.44
CA MET A 341 -17.99 17.54 33.80
C MET A 341 -19.05 17.16 32.76
N PHE A 342 -18.88 17.56 31.51
CA PHE A 342 -19.78 17.26 30.39
C PHE A 342 -19.46 15.93 29.69
N ILE A 343 -18.41 15.21 30.11
CA ILE A 343 -18.06 13.89 29.57
C ILE A 343 -18.77 12.82 30.40
N GLY A 344 -19.80 12.21 29.83
CA GLY A 344 -20.52 11.10 30.47
C GLY A 344 -19.68 9.83 30.62
N CYS A 345 -20.06 8.95 31.54
CA CYS A 345 -19.47 7.62 31.73
C CYS A 345 -20.58 6.59 31.92
N HIS A 346 -20.28 5.33 31.59
CA HIS A 346 -21.18 4.21 31.87
C HIS A 346 -21.08 3.77 33.34
N SER A 347 -22.05 3.00 33.81
CA SER A 347 -22.11 2.53 35.19
C SER A 347 -21.06 1.45 35.47
N HIS A 348 -20.30 1.64 36.54
CA HIS A 348 -19.31 0.70 37.07
C HIS A 348 -19.04 1.03 38.55
N SER A 349 -18.28 0.20 39.27
CA SER A 349 -17.87 0.48 40.66
C SER A 349 -17.00 1.73 40.75
N SER A 350 -17.10 2.47 41.84
CA SER A 350 -16.30 3.67 42.10
C SER A 350 -16.05 3.80 43.61
N PRO A 351 -14.87 4.28 44.06
CA PRO A 351 -13.73 4.76 43.25
C PRO A 351 -12.97 3.62 42.57
N LEU A 352 -12.13 3.96 41.58
CA LEU A 352 -11.26 3.01 40.87
C LEU A 352 -9.81 3.46 40.93
N ASP A 353 -8.88 2.50 40.97
CA ASP A 353 -7.45 2.69 40.75
C ASP A 353 -7.10 2.65 39.25
N LEU A 354 -5.81 2.69 38.87
CA LEU A 354 -5.41 2.71 37.46
C LEU A 354 -5.83 1.44 36.72
N ILE A 355 -5.56 0.27 37.30
CA ILE A 355 -5.84 -1.04 36.69
C ILE A 355 -7.35 -1.16 36.43
N HIS A 356 -8.16 -0.84 37.44
CA HIS A 356 -9.61 -0.90 37.33
C HIS A 356 -10.16 0.22 36.45
N GLY A 357 -9.52 1.39 36.42
CA GLY A 357 -9.84 2.49 35.50
C GLY A 357 -9.70 2.05 34.04
N ILE A 358 -8.66 1.29 33.70
CA ILE A 358 -8.46 0.68 32.38
C ILE A 358 -9.49 -0.40 32.13
N SER A 359 -9.64 -1.37 33.05
CA SER A 359 -10.48 -2.56 32.84
C SER A 359 -11.98 -2.23 32.72
N ASN A 360 -12.45 -1.25 33.50
CA ASN A 360 -13.81 -0.69 33.44
C ASN A 360 -13.91 0.48 32.45
N SER A 361 -12.82 0.87 31.79
CA SER A 361 -12.84 1.97 30.83
C SER A 361 -13.43 3.28 31.37
N CYS A 362 -13.14 3.64 32.62
CA CYS A 362 -13.75 4.79 33.29
C CYS A 362 -13.35 6.13 32.66
N ASN A 363 -14.30 6.89 32.09
CA ASN A 363 -13.99 8.21 31.50
C ASN A 363 -13.50 9.19 32.58
N ALA A 364 -14.13 9.21 33.76
CA ALA A 364 -13.81 10.17 34.81
C ALA A 364 -12.40 9.98 35.39
N TYR A 365 -11.92 8.74 35.47
CA TYR A 365 -10.55 8.43 35.88
C TYR A 365 -9.56 9.08 34.92
N PHE A 366 -9.68 8.83 33.62
CA PHE A 366 -8.74 9.35 32.63
C PHE A 366 -8.84 10.86 32.40
N CYS A 367 -10.00 11.48 32.57
CA CYS A 367 -10.11 12.93 32.59
C CYS A 367 -9.29 13.53 33.76
N GLN A 368 -9.30 12.90 34.93
CA GLN A 368 -8.49 13.35 36.07
C GLN A 368 -7.00 13.12 35.84
N VAL A 369 -6.60 11.96 35.29
CA VAL A 369 -5.21 11.70 34.89
C VAL A 369 -4.73 12.75 33.90
N PHE A 370 -5.45 12.95 32.81
CA PHE A 370 -5.07 13.90 31.77
C PHE A 370 -4.99 15.33 32.31
N ARG A 371 -5.95 15.75 33.13
CA ARG A 371 -5.88 17.05 33.80
C ARG A 371 -4.61 17.19 34.63
N ARG A 372 -4.24 16.17 35.42
CA ARG A 372 -3.01 16.22 36.22
C ARG A 372 -1.74 16.25 35.37
N ILE A 373 -1.71 15.56 34.21
CA ILE A 373 -0.59 15.68 33.26
C ILE A 373 -0.49 17.13 32.76
N MET A 374 -1.61 17.72 32.32
CA MET A 374 -1.63 19.09 31.79
C MET A 374 -1.35 20.17 32.84
N GLU A 375 -1.73 19.92 34.09
CA GLU A 375 -1.53 20.83 35.24
C GLU A 375 -0.30 20.41 36.09
N ASN A 376 0.62 19.61 35.54
CA ASN A 376 1.81 19.16 36.26
C ASN A 376 2.70 20.36 36.64
N PRO A 377 2.98 20.60 37.94
CA PRO A 377 3.75 21.75 38.41
C PRO A 377 5.23 21.73 37.99
N GLU A 378 5.75 20.61 37.47
CA GLU A 378 7.10 20.57 36.88
C GLU A 378 7.24 21.44 35.63
N TYR A 379 6.12 21.76 34.96
CA TYR A 379 6.09 22.58 33.76
C TYR A 379 5.63 24.01 34.06
N PRO A 380 6.19 25.03 33.37
CA PRO A 380 5.84 26.43 33.60
C PRO A 380 4.42 26.80 33.12
N SER A 381 3.80 25.97 32.28
CA SER A 381 2.46 26.22 31.73
C SER A 381 1.80 24.93 31.23
N VAL A 382 0.48 24.98 31.03
CA VAL A 382 -0.30 23.90 30.39
C VAL A 382 0.22 23.61 28.98
N GLU A 383 0.63 24.65 28.24
CA GLU A 383 1.22 24.51 26.91
C GLU A 383 2.53 23.72 26.96
N ALA A 384 3.41 24.00 27.92
CA ALA A 384 4.66 23.26 28.09
C ALA A 384 4.41 21.78 28.46
N ALA A 385 3.48 21.51 29.37
CA ALA A 385 3.07 20.15 29.70
C ALA A 385 2.44 19.41 28.50
N TYR A 386 1.64 20.12 27.69
CA TYR A 386 1.08 19.58 26.45
C TYR A 386 2.16 19.21 25.43
N VAL A 387 3.17 20.07 25.24
CA VAL A 387 4.30 19.78 24.35
C VAL A 387 4.98 18.49 24.78
N LYS A 388 5.24 18.32 26.10
CA LYS A 388 5.78 17.06 26.63
C LYS A 388 4.88 15.87 26.36
N TRP A 389 3.59 15.98 26.65
CA TRP A 389 2.61 14.93 26.38
C TRP A 389 2.60 14.54 24.88
N LYS A 390 2.67 15.53 23.99
CA LYS A 390 2.76 15.32 22.54
C LYS A 390 4.09 14.64 22.15
N GLU A 391 5.23 14.97 22.76
CA GLU A 391 6.50 14.28 22.51
C GLU A 391 6.40 12.77 22.76
N TYR A 392 5.68 12.34 23.81
CA TYR A 392 5.43 10.92 24.04
C TYR A 392 4.60 10.32 22.90
N LEU A 393 3.54 11.01 22.45
CA LEU A 393 2.72 10.54 21.33
C LEU A 393 3.51 10.42 20.02
N ASP A 394 4.38 11.37 19.74
CA ASP A 394 5.27 11.36 18.57
C ASP A 394 6.21 10.13 18.63
N GLN A 395 6.69 9.75 19.83
CA GLN A 395 7.50 8.55 20.02
C GLN A 395 6.71 7.26 19.76
N PHE A 396 5.42 7.20 20.08
CA PHE A 396 4.52 6.09 19.68
C PHE A 396 4.19 6.09 18.18
N GLY A 397 4.54 7.16 17.45
CA GLY A 397 4.30 7.30 16.02
C GLY A 397 2.97 7.96 15.66
N PHE A 398 2.28 8.58 16.61
CA PHE A 398 1.08 9.37 16.33
C PHE A 398 1.40 10.70 15.64
N GLY A 399 0.44 11.24 14.89
CA GLY A 399 0.59 12.52 14.18
C GLY A 399 1.60 12.52 13.02
N GLN A 400 2.32 11.41 12.80
CA GLN A 400 3.32 11.24 11.74
C GLN A 400 3.13 9.92 10.99
N ARG A 401 3.80 9.78 9.85
CA ARG A 401 3.88 8.49 9.13
C ARG A 401 4.77 7.54 9.92
N LEU A 402 4.33 6.30 10.09
CA LEU A 402 5.15 5.25 10.69
C LEU A 402 6.26 4.81 9.73
N GLY A 403 6.01 4.86 8.41
CA GLY A 403 7.00 4.54 7.39
C GLY A 403 6.88 3.13 6.81
N ILE A 404 5.66 2.60 6.79
CA ILE A 404 5.30 1.42 5.98
C ILE A 404 5.63 1.70 4.50
N GLU A 405 5.83 0.65 3.71
CA GLU A 405 6.29 0.72 2.31
C GLU A 405 5.38 1.54 1.39
N PHE A 406 4.11 1.73 1.76
CA PHE A 406 3.10 2.29 0.88
C PHE A 406 3.14 3.82 0.86
N THR A 407 3.12 4.38 -0.35
CA THR A 407 3.24 5.83 -0.60
C THR A 407 2.03 6.63 -0.12
N ASN A 408 0.88 5.97 0.02
CA ASN A 408 -0.40 6.55 0.38
C ASN A 408 -0.71 6.51 1.89
N GLU A 409 0.27 6.17 2.74
CA GLU A 409 0.14 6.30 4.20
C GLU A 409 -0.20 7.75 4.59
N LEU A 410 -1.31 7.93 5.31
CA LEU A 410 -1.69 9.22 5.86
C LEU A 410 -1.26 9.33 7.31
N THR A 411 -0.99 10.56 7.73
CA THR A 411 -0.79 10.86 9.15
C THR A 411 -2.15 10.89 9.85
N GLY A 412 -2.18 10.43 11.10
CA GLY A 412 -3.19 10.90 12.06
C GLY A 412 -3.11 12.42 12.28
N LEU A 413 -3.85 12.90 13.27
CA LEU A 413 -3.82 14.28 13.75
C LEU A 413 -3.57 14.26 15.25
N VAL A 414 -2.43 14.84 15.65
CA VAL A 414 -2.21 15.27 17.03
C VAL A 414 -2.02 16.79 16.96
N PRO A 415 -2.95 17.58 17.52
CA PRO A 415 -2.90 19.04 17.39
C PRO A 415 -1.58 19.60 17.92
N SER A 416 -1.07 20.64 17.27
CA SER A 416 0.03 21.43 17.84
C SER A 416 -0.53 22.48 18.81
N PRO A 417 0.28 23.06 19.71
CA PRO A 417 -0.15 24.21 20.50
C PRO A 417 -0.75 25.35 19.66
N GLU A 418 -0.15 25.63 18.50
CA GLU A 418 -0.61 26.67 17.58
C GLU A 418 -1.99 26.37 17.00
N TYR A 419 -2.38 25.09 16.93
CA TYR A 419 -3.73 24.72 16.56
C TYR A 419 -4.74 25.32 17.53
N PHE A 420 -4.53 25.16 18.84
CA PHE A 420 -5.44 25.68 19.87
C PHE A 420 -5.36 27.19 20.04
N ASP A 421 -4.17 27.78 19.89
CA ASP A 421 -3.98 29.23 19.96
C ASP A 421 -4.81 29.98 18.90
N ARG A 422 -5.03 29.38 17.72
CA ARG A 422 -5.90 29.98 16.68
C ARG A 422 -7.36 30.10 17.10
N TYR A 423 -7.87 29.17 17.92
CA TYR A 423 -9.27 29.14 18.33
C TYR A 423 -9.52 29.84 19.67
N HIS A 424 -8.59 29.69 20.62
CA HIS A 424 -8.75 30.19 21.99
C HIS A 424 -7.89 31.42 22.29
N GLY A 425 -7.04 31.84 21.36
CA GLY A 425 -6.00 32.84 21.61
C GLY A 425 -4.82 32.24 22.39
N LYS A 426 -3.65 32.87 22.25
CA LYS A 426 -2.43 32.45 22.96
C LYS A 426 -2.66 32.45 24.48
N ASN A 427 -2.30 31.36 25.15
CA ASN A 427 -2.55 31.09 26.58
C ASN A 427 -4.04 30.96 26.99
N GLY A 428 -4.98 30.97 26.03
CA GLY A 428 -6.42 30.98 26.29
C GLY A 428 -7.04 29.61 26.52
N TRP A 429 -6.40 28.53 26.07
CA TRP A 429 -6.84 27.16 26.33
C TRP A 429 -6.19 26.60 27.60
N LYS A 430 -6.92 25.74 28.31
CA LYS A 430 -6.50 25.06 29.55
C LYS A 430 -6.79 23.56 29.46
N ALA A 431 -6.35 22.79 30.45
CA ALA A 431 -6.59 21.35 30.52
C ALA A 431 -8.08 20.98 30.32
N LEU A 432 -8.99 21.76 30.90
CA LEU A 432 -10.43 21.54 30.78
C LEU A 432 -11.01 21.86 29.40
N THR A 433 -10.36 22.73 28.62
CA THR A 433 -10.77 23.08 27.25
C THR A 433 -10.57 21.91 26.30
N ILE A 434 -9.48 21.16 26.49
CA ILE A 434 -9.06 20.03 25.65
C ILE A 434 -9.28 18.67 26.33
N ILE A 435 -10.15 18.62 27.35
CA ILE A 435 -10.35 17.45 28.22
C ILE A 435 -10.89 16.23 27.47
N SER A 436 -11.56 16.42 26.33
CA SER A 436 -12.04 15.33 25.47
C SER A 436 -10.90 14.44 24.96
N MET A 437 -9.70 14.98 24.82
CA MET A 437 -8.52 14.20 24.44
C MET A 437 -8.14 13.15 25.48
N ALA A 438 -8.52 13.34 26.75
CA ALA A 438 -8.29 12.37 27.83
C ALA A 438 -8.85 10.98 27.51
N ILE A 439 -9.91 10.93 26.71
CA ILE A 439 -10.61 9.71 26.31
C ILE A 439 -10.46 9.41 24.81
N GLY A 440 -9.49 10.02 24.14
CA GLY A 440 -9.22 9.81 22.71
C GLY A 440 -10.29 10.40 21.79
N GLN A 441 -10.95 11.48 22.21
CA GLN A 441 -11.95 12.22 21.42
C GLN A 441 -11.48 13.66 21.22
N GLY A 442 -12.32 14.50 20.59
CA GLY A 442 -12.00 15.88 20.29
C GLY A 442 -11.13 15.96 19.03
N GLU A 443 -9.95 16.54 19.17
CA GLU A 443 -9.10 16.94 18.05
C GLU A 443 -8.04 15.89 17.66
N ILE A 444 -8.01 14.73 18.35
CA ILE A 444 -7.09 13.62 18.04
C ILE A 444 -7.72 12.70 17.01
N GLU A 445 -6.97 12.44 15.95
CA GLU A 445 -7.29 11.39 14.97
C GLU A 445 -6.09 10.45 14.79
N THR A 446 -6.37 9.17 14.59
CA THR A 446 -5.36 8.12 14.43
C THR A 446 -5.73 7.23 13.25
N THR A 447 -4.74 6.59 12.65
CA THR A 447 -5.00 5.51 11.70
C THR A 447 -5.05 4.16 12.42
N PRO A 448 -5.77 3.16 11.89
CA PRO A 448 -5.76 1.79 12.42
C PRO A 448 -4.35 1.20 12.53
N LEU A 449 -3.45 1.50 11.58
CA LEU A 449 -2.04 1.13 11.65
C LEU A 449 -1.32 1.76 12.86
N GLN A 450 -1.56 3.04 13.16
CA GLN A 450 -1.02 3.69 14.36
C GLN A 450 -1.55 3.04 15.65
N MET A 451 -2.82 2.63 15.68
CA MET A 451 -3.40 1.93 16.82
C MET A 451 -2.80 0.54 17.03
N ALA A 452 -2.55 -0.22 15.95
CA ALA A 452 -1.85 -1.50 16.03
C ALA A 452 -0.40 -1.32 16.47
N ASN A 453 0.29 -0.28 15.96
CA ASN A 453 1.67 0.04 16.37
C ASN A 453 1.78 0.41 17.85
N MET A 454 0.86 1.25 18.35
CA MET A 454 0.76 1.56 19.77
C MET A 454 0.56 0.30 20.61
N THR A 455 -0.27 -0.63 20.14
CA THR A 455 -0.54 -1.91 20.81
C THR A 455 0.70 -2.80 20.83
N ALA A 456 1.45 -2.87 19.71
CA ALA A 456 2.73 -3.57 19.65
C ALA A 456 3.76 -2.95 20.62
N ALA A 457 3.80 -1.62 20.73
CA ALA A 457 4.68 -0.94 21.69
C ALA A 457 4.35 -1.27 23.15
N ILE A 458 3.06 -1.39 23.49
CA ILE A 458 2.62 -1.83 24.82
C ILE A 458 2.96 -3.31 25.05
N ALA A 459 2.71 -4.17 24.05
CA ALA A 459 3.04 -5.59 24.09
C ALA A 459 4.54 -5.81 24.37
N ASN A 460 5.39 -4.98 23.79
CA ASN A 460 6.84 -5.00 23.95
C ASN A 460 7.39 -4.21 25.16
N ARG A 461 6.52 -3.58 25.97
CA ARG A 461 6.92 -2.76 27.13
C ARG A 461 7.85 -1.59 26.80
N GLY A 462 7.48 -0.82 25.77
CA GLY A 462 8.11 0.47 25.48
C GLY A 462 8.97 0.53 24.23
N TYR A 463 8.80 -0.41 23.29
CA TYR A 463 9.45 -0.30 21.98
C TYR A 463 8.65 -0.95 20.86
N PHE A 464 8.89 -0.53 19.62
CA PHE A 464 8.35 -1.21 18.44
C PHE A 464 9.35 -1.20 17.29
N TYR A 465 9.06 -1.99 16.26
CA TYR A 465 9.74 -1.94 14.97
C TYR A 465 8.79 -1.36 13.94
N THR A 466 9.33 -0.60 12.99
CA THR A 466 8.52 0.03 11.94
C THR A 466 7.68 -1.02 11.20
N PRO A 467 6.34 -0.89 11.14
CA PRO A 467 5.49 -1.85 10.45
C PRO A 467 5.89 -2.03 8.99
N HIS A 468 5.99 -3.29 8.54
CA HIS A 468 6.40 -3.59 7.17
C HIS A 468 5.75 -4.85 6.57
N VAL A 469 5.59 -4.82 5.25
CA VAL A 469 4.87 -5.82 4.45
C VAL A 469 5.83 -6.76 3.71
N VAL A 470 7.10 -6.38 3.51
CA VAL A 470 8.09 -7.21 2.79
C VAL A 470 9.17 -7.74 3.72
N LYS A 471 9.25 -9.08 3.79
CA LYS A 471 10.20 -9.83 4.61
C LYS A 471 11.53 -10.05 3.89
N ALA A 472 11.50 -10.32 2.59
CA ALA A 472 12.69 -10.54 1.78
C ALA A 472 12.43 -10.29 0.29
N ILE A 473 13.50 -9.96 -0.45
CA ILE A 473 13.50 -9.83 -1.91
C ILE A 473 14.58 -10.75 -2.49
N GLY A 474 14.22 -11.56 -3.49
CA GLY A 474 15.11 -12.58 -4.06
C GLY A 474 15.58 -13.59 -3.01
N THR A 475 16.82 -14.06 -3.13
CA THR A 475 17.40 -15.05 -2.21
C THR A 475 18.04 -14.45 -0.96
N ASP A 476 18.49 -13.19 -1.00
CA ASP A 476 19.43 -12.65 0.01
C ASP A 476 19.21 -11.18 0.41
N ILE A 477 18.21 -10.49 -0.14
CA ILE A 477 18.02 -9.07 0.18
C ILE A 477 17.16 -8.93 1.43
N LYS A 478 17.78 -8.47 2.50
CA LYS A 478 17.12 -8.13 3.77
C LYS A 478 16.25 -6.87 3.63
N PRO A 479 15.23 -6.72 4.49
CA PRO A 479 14.49 -5.46 4.61
C PRO A 479 15.45 -4.28 4.87
N ASP A 480 15.01 -3.09 4.48
CA ASP A 480 15.68 -1.83 4.84
C ASP A 480 15.97 -1.77 6.36
N GLU A 481 17.11 -1.21 6.74
CA GLU A 481 17.58 -1.09 8.13
C GLU A 481 16.51 -0.47 9.04
N LYS A 482 15.69 0.45 8.52
CA LYS A 482 14.60 1.07 9.30
C LYS A 482 13.54 0.09 9.82
N TYR A 483 13.39 -1.09 9.19
CA TYR A 483 12.42 -2.12 9.58
C TYR A 483 12.96 -3.07 10.65
N ILE A 484 14.28 -3.15 10.79
CA ILE A 484 14.96 -3.95 11.82
C ILE A 484 15.55 -3.11 12.96
N THR A 485 15.34 -1.79 12.91
CA THR A 485 15.79 -0.86 13.96
C THR A 485 14.74 -0.73 15.04
N LYS A 486 15.13 -1.07 16.27
CA LYS A 486 14.29 -0.93 17.47
C LYS A 486 14.04 0.55 17.77
N ARG A 487 12.77 0.95 17.86
CA ARG A 487 12.36 2.30 18.26
C ARG A 487 11.86 2.28 19.70
N THR A 488 12.63 2.85 20.61
CA THR A 488 12.30 2.88 22.04
C THR A 488 11.53 4.15 22.38
N ILE A 489 10.58 4.03 23.28
CA ILE A 489 9.81 5.12 23.87
C ILE A 489 10.44 5.46 25.22
N SER A 490 10.57 6.74 25.52
CA SER A 490 11.16 7.28 26.74
C SER A 490 10.22 7.18 27.94
N ILE A 491 9.61 6.01 28.14
CA ILE A 491 8.78 5.66 29.30
C ILE A 491 9.39 4.40 29.93
N ASP A 492 9.52 4.37 31.25
CA ASP A 492 10.04 3.21 31.96
C ASP A 492 9.18 1.97 31.68
N SER A 493 9.83 0.86 31.28
CA SER A 493 9.17 -0.43 31.03
C SER A 493 8.34 -0.92 32.22
N ALA A 494 8.70 -0.57 33.47
CA ALA A 494 7.93 -0.90 34.66
C ALA A 494 6.51 -0.30 34.64
N ASN A 495 6.34 0.89 34.05
CA ASN A 495 5.02 1.53 33.94
C ASN A 495 4.10 0.78 32.99
N PHE A 496 4.64 0.08 31.99
CA PHE A 496 3.84 -0.71 31.05
C PHE A 496 3.19 -1.92 31.70
N GLU A 497 3.77 -2.50 32.77
CA GLU A 497 3.18 -3.67 33.43
C GLU A 497 1.82 -3.37 34.04
N PHE A 498 1.63 -2.20 34.66
CA PHE A 498 0.34 -1.80 35.22
C PHE A 498 -0.73 -1.62 34.13
N ILE A 499 -0.32 -1.12 32.97
CA ILE A 499 -1.20 -0.90 31.84
C ILE A 499 -1.60 -2.23 31.21
N VAL A 500 -0.66 -3.13 31.08
CA VAL A 500 -0.88 -4.50 30.58
C VAL A 500 -1.78 -5.27 31.52
N GLN A 501 -1.58 -5.14 32.83
CA GLN A 501 -2.47 -5.73 33.83
C GLN A 501 -3.89 -5.16 33.72
N GLY A 502 -4.05 -3.84 33.53
CA GLY A 502 -5.36 -3.24 33.28
C GLY A 502 -6.03 -3.74 31.98
N MET A 503 -5.24 -3.95 30.93
CA MET A 503 -5.71 -4.53 29.66
C MET A 503 -6.05 -6.02 29.77
N GLU A 504 -5.32 -6.78 30.57
CA GLU A 504 -5.64 -8.16 30.93
C GLU A 504 -6.96 -8.21 31.70
N GLU A 505 -7.10 -7.41 32.76
CA GLU A 505 -8.33 -7.33 33.55
C GLU A 505 -9.54 -6.89 32.71
N ALA A 506 -9.34 -6.10 31.66
CA ALA A 506 -10.43 -5.74 30.74
C ALA A 506 -11.02 -6.96 30.02
N VAL A 507 -10.21 -7.99 29.75
CA VAL A 507 -10.60 -9.19 28.98
C VAL A 507 -10.86 -10.39 29.90
N ASN A 508 -9.98 -10.64 30.86
CA ASN A 508 -10.01 -11.85 31.70
C ASN A 508 -10.53 -11.55 33.12
N GLY A 509 -10.79 -10.29 33.44
CA GLY A 509 -11.19 -9.85 34.77
C GLY A 509 -12.65 -10.13 35.13
N SER A 510 -12.99 -9.68 36.33
CA SER A 510 -14.28 -9.92 36.98
C SER A 510 -15.36 -8.89 36.58
N ALA A 511 -16.35 -8.64 37.44
CA ALA A 511 -17.48 -7.76 37.13
C ALA A 511 -17.00 -6.34 36.79
N GLY A 512 -17.52 -5.77 35.69
CA GLY A 512 -17.16 -4.44 35.19
C GLY A 512 -16.13 -4.42 34.05
N ALA A 513 -15.41 -5.54 33.83
CA ALA A 513 -14.50 -5.68 32.71
C ALA A 513 -15.22 -5.56 31.35
N THR A 514 -14.74 -4.66 30.48
CA THR A 514 -15.47 -4.26 29.27
C THR A 514 -15.29 -5.16 28.04
N ALA A 515 -14.37 -6.11 28.08
CA ALA A 515 -13.94 -6.89 26.91
C ALA A 515 -13.98 -8.42 27.13
N ARG A 516 -14.74 -8.90 28.12
CA ARG A 516 -14.80 -10.33 28.48
C ARG A 516 -15.17 -11.28 27.34
N ILE A 517 -15.90 -10.79 26.35
CA ILE A 517 -16.27 -11.54 25.15
C ILE A 517 -15.07 -11.93 24.28
N ALA A 518 -13.92 -11.26 24.44
CA ALA A 518 -12.71 -11.53 23.69
C ALA A 518 -11.76 -12.53 24.38
N ALA A 519 -12.13 -13.04 25.56
CA ALA A 519 -11.33 -14.02 26.28
C ALA A 519 -11.22 -15.32 25.47
N ILE A 520 -10.01 -15.88 25.42
CA ILE A 520 -9.71 -17.13 24.73
C ILE A 520 -9.26 -18.13 25.79
N LYS A 521 -9.76 -19.36 25.71
CA LYS A 521 -9.39 -20.40 26.66
C LYS A 521 -7.88 -20.67 26.56
N ASP A 522 -7.21 -20.77 27.71
CA ASP A 522 -5.78 -21.09 27.83
C ASP A 522 -4.81 -20.06 27.20
N ILE A 523 -5.30 -18.91 26.69
CA ILE A 523 -4.51 -17.81 26.14
C ILE A 523 -4.88 -16.51 26.87
N ILE A 524 -3.92 -15.92 27.58
CA ILE A 524 -4.12 -14.64 28.25
C ILE A 524 -4.07 -13.52 27.20
N VAL A 525 -5.24 -12.99 26.85
CA VAL A 525 -5.39 -11.85 25.93
C VAL A 525 -5.41 -10.55 26.74
N CYS A 526 -4.59 -9.57 26.35
CA CYS A 526 -4.62 -8.23 26.91
C CYS A 526 -5.27 -7.29 25.89
N GLY A 527 -6.35 -6.60 26.26
CA GLY A 527 -7.06 -5.76 25.30
C GLY A 527 -7.79 -4.56 25.89
N LYS A 528 -8.30 -3.71 25.01
CA LYS A 528 -9.08 -2.53 25.38
C LYS A 528 -10.12 -2.23 24.32
N THR A 529 -11.38 -2.10 24.74
CA THR A 529 -12.47 -1.62 23.88
C THR A 529 -12.42 -0.11 23.70
N GLY A 530 -12.86 0.33 22.54
CA GLY A 530 -13.16 1.69 22.19
C GLY A 530 -14.56 1.80 21.60
N THR A 531 -15.21 2.91 21.93
CA THR A 531 -16.37 3.42 21.22
C THR A 531 -15.97 4.83 20.80
N ALA A 532 -15.78 5.03 19.50
CA ALA A 532 -15.41 6.33 18.95
C ALA A 532 -16.67 7.00 18.40
N GLN A 533 -16.96 8.22 18.84
CA GLN A 533 -18.21 8.86 18.47
C GLN A 533 -18.14 9.26 17.01
N ASN A 534 -19.21 9.01 16.26
CA ASN A 534 -19.25 9.48 14.89
C ASN A 534 -19.45 11.01 14.91
N PRO A 535 -18.55 11.81 14.29
CA PRO A 535 -18.74 13.25 14.17
C PRO A 535 -20.06 13.61 13.45
N HIS A 536 -20.51 12.71 12.57
CA HIS A 536 -21.82 12.77 11.93
C HIS A 536 -22.83 12.05 12.82
N GLY A 537 -23.38 12.78 13.81
CA GLY A 537 -24.26 12.25 14.87
C GLY A 537 -25.55 11.52 14.44
N ASN A 538 -25.79 11.37 13.14
CA ASN A 538 -26.89 10.58 12.59
C ASN A 538 -26.52 9.09 12.41
N ARG A 539 -25.24 8.74 12.59
CA ARG A 539 -24.73 7.37 12.46
C ARG A 539 -24.28 6.85 13.82
N LYS A 540 -24.35 5.53 14.01
CA LYS A 540 -23.83 4.89 15.23
C LYS A 540 -22.33 5.17 15.38
N ASP A 541 -21.87 5.11 16.61
CA ASP A 541 -20.45 5.15 16.96
C ASP A 541 -19.66 4.05 16.24
N HIS A 542 -18.35 4.20 16.20
CA HIS A 542 -17.45 3.20 15.65
C HIS A 542 -17.02 2.20 16.73
N SER A 543 -17.07 0.91 16.39
CA SER A 543 -16.67 -0.19 17.26
C SER A 543 -15.18 -0.43 17.10
N VAL A 544 -14.41 -0.21 18.17
CA VAL A 544 -12.95 -0.30 18.14
C VAL A 544 -12.48 -1.28 19.21
N PHE A 545 -11.46 -2.06 18.90
CA PHE A 545 -10.79 -2.90 19.87
C PHE A 545 -9.31 -3.04 19.52
N ILE A 546 -8.46 -2.88 20.53
CA ILE A 546 -7.05 -3.23 20.44
C ILE A 546 -6.75 -4.38 21.37
N ALA A 547 -5.87 -5.28 20.96
CA ALA A 547 -5.40 -6.35 21.82
C ALA A 547 -4.04 -6.87 21.39
N PHE A 548 -3.34 -7.51 22.32
CA PHE A 548 -2.22 -8.38 21.99
C PHE A 548 -2.33 -9.69 22.77
N ALA A 549 -1.73 -10.73 22.22
CA ALA A 549 -1.69 -12.04 22.84
C ALA A 549 -0.49 -12.88 22.36
N PRO A 550 -0.04 -13.84 23.19
CA PRO A 550 -0.35 -13.95 24.62
C PRO A 550 0.22 -12.75 25.41
N LYS A 551 -0.18 -12.60 26.69
CA LYS A 551 0.34 -11.54 27.58
C LYS A 551 1.86 -11.56 27.67
N ASP A 552 2.39 -12.76 27.85
CA ASP A 552 3.81 -13.07 27.92
C ASP A 552 4.27 -13.59 26.56
N ASP A 553 5.44 -13.16 26.09
CA ASP A 553 5.96 -13.44 24.74
C ASP A 553 4.91 -13.17 23.61
N PRO A 554 4.42 -11.92 23.46
CA PRO A 554 3.35 -11.60 22.52
C PRO A 554 3.71 -11.92 21.07
N LYS A 555 2.81 -12.64 20.38
CA LYS A 555 3.01 -13.04 18.97
C LYS A 555 2.17 -12.23 18.00
N ILE A 556 1.11 -11.59 18.48
CA ILE A 556 0.22 -10.77 17.67
C ILE A 556 -0.25 -9.56 18.47
N ALA A 557 -0.17 -8.37 17.88
CA ALA A 557 -0.83 -7.15 18.32
C ALA A 557 -1.80 -6.70 17.20
N ILE A 558 -3.06 -6.51 17.54
CA ILE A 558 -4.14 -6.28 16.58
C ILE A 558 -4.96 -5.05 16.96
N ALA A 559 -5.32 -4.26 15.95
CA ALA A 559 -6.32 -3.21 16.04
C ALA A 559 -7.45 -3.50 15.05
N VAL A 560 -8.68 -3.57 15.55
CA VAL A 560 -9.90 -3.78 14.77
C VAL A 560 -10.77 -2.54 14.87
N TYR A 561 -11.21 -2.06 13.71
CA TYR A 561 -12.09 -0.92 13.57
C TYR A 561 -13.29 -1.30 12.70
N VAL A 562 -14.51 -1.16 13.22
CA VAL A 562 -15.76 -1.37 12.48
C VAL A 562 -16.57 -0.09 12.53
N GLU A 563 -16.70 0.57 11.38
CA GLU A 563 -17.43 1.81 11.22
C GLU A 563 -18.93 1.59 11.50
N ASN A 564 -19.57 2.62 12.06
CA ASN A 564 -21.01 2.71 12.31
C ASN A 564 -21.65 1.50 13.00
N ALA A 565 -20.88 0.76 13.80
CA ALA A 565 -21.33 -0.49 14.41
C ALA A 565 -21.80 -0.31 15.87
N GLY A 566 -21.39 0.75 16.56
CA GLY A 566 -21.67 1.00 17.97
C GLY A 566 -20.54 0.49 18.87
N PHE A 567 -20.87 -0.27 19.91
CA PHE A 567 -19.91 -0.63 20.97
C PHE A 567 -18.79 -1.57 20.50
N GLY A 568 -17.55 -1.27 20.94
CA GLY A 568 -16.34 -2.09 20.69
C GLY A 568 -16.49 -3.57 21.04
N ALA A 569 -17.13 -3.88 22.16
CA ALA A 569 -17.34 -5.24 22.64
C ALA A 569 -18.26 -6.07 21.72
N THR A 570 -19.11 -5.44 20.92
CA THR A 570 -20.14 -6.14 20.16
C THR A 570 -19.61 -6.72 18.85
N TYR A 571 -18.63 -6.05 18.23
CA TYR A 571 -18.13 -6.35 16.88
C TYR A 571 -16.61 -6.45 16.82
N ALA A 572 -15.89 -5.39 17.18
CA ALA A 572 -14.43 -5.36 17.05
C ALA A 572 -13.72 -6.38 17.96
N ALA A 573 -14.17 -6.51 19.21
CA ALA A 573 -13.54 -7.43 20.16
C ALA A 573 -13.71 -8.93 19.79
N PRO A 574 -14.91 -9.41 19.38
CA PRO A 574 -15.06 -10.75 18.83
C PRO A 574 -14.21 -11.00 17.58
N VAL A 575 -14.16 -10.05 16.63
CA VAL A 575 -13.34 -10.18 15.41
C VAL A 575 -11.86 -10.35 15.76
N ALA A 576 -11.34 -9.52 16.67
CA ALA A 576 -9.96 -9.63 17.13
C ALA A 576 -9.69 -10.98 17.83
N SER A 577 -10.58 -11.40 18.73
CA SER A 577 -10.45 -12.67 19.45
C SER A 577 -10.38 -13.86 18.49
N LEU A 578 -11.26 -13.91 17.49
CA LEU A 578 -11.28 -14.95 16.46
C LEU A 578 -9.99 -14.97 15.63
N MET A 579 -9.47 -13.81 15.24
CA MET A 579 -8.22 -13.72 14.48
C MET A 579 -6.98 -14.08 15.32
N ILE A 580 -6.95 -13.67 16.58
CA ILE A 580 -5.90 -14.03 17.53
C ILE A 580 -5.89 -15.55 17.73
N GLU A 581 -7.04 -16.17 18.01
CA GLU A 581 -7.16 -17.61 18.22
C GLU A 581 -6.68 -18.38 16.99
N LYS A 582 -7.16 -17.97 15.80
CA LYS A 582 -6.76 -18.60 14.53
C LYS A 582 -5.26 -18.50 14.29
N TYR A 583 -4.65 -17.34 14.53
CA TYR A 583 -3.22 -17.17 14.31
C TYR A 583 -2.37 -17.99 15.29
N LEU A 584 -2.75 -18.02 16.57
CA LEU A 584 -1.97 -18.71 17.61
C LEU A 584 -2.15 -20.23 17.62
N THR A 585 -3.33 -20.72 17.24
CA THR A 585 -3.68 -22.14 17.38
C THR A 585 -3.91 -22.85 16.04
N GLY A 586 -4.08 -22.10 14.95
CA GLY A 586 -4.48 -22.62 13.64
C GLY A 586 -5.99 -22.88 13.51
N GLU A 587 -6.74 -22.84 14.61
CA GLU A 587 -8.17 -23.15 14.64
C GLU A 587 -8.98 -22.06 15.35
N VAL A 588 -10.31 -22.16 15.27
CA VAL A 588 -11.25 -21.27 15.94
C VAL A 588 -12.24 -22.15 16.69
N THR A 589 -12.22 -22.08 18.02
CA THR A 589 -13.06 -22.96 18.86
C THR A 589 -14.43 -22.35 19.11
N ASN A 590 -14.54 -21.02 19.16
CA ASN A 590 -15.80 -20.32 19.40
C ASN A 590 -16.65 -20.17 18.13
N LYS A 591 -17.20 -21.30 17.65
CA LYS A 591 -18.03 -21.36 16.43
C LYS A 591 -19.29 -20.51 16.47
N TYR A 592 -19.86 -20.31 17.66
CA TYR A 592 -21.02 -19.43 17.82
C TYR A 592 -20.67 -17.97 17.51
N SER A 593 -19.57 -17.47 18.09
CA SER A 593 -19.11 -16.10 17.84
C SER A 593 -18.69 -15.90 16.38
N GLU A 594 -18.00 -16.89 15.80
CA GLU A 594 -17.63 -16.92 14.38
C GLU A 594 -18.88 -16.76 13.49
N GLN A 595 -19.86 -17.65 13.63
CA GLN A 595 -21.09 -17.62 12.83
C GLN A 595 -21.85 -16.30 13.01
N ARG A 596 -21.99 -15.82 14.26
CA ARG A 596 -22.63 -14.54 14.55
C ARG A 596 -21.95 -13.40 13.78
N ILE A 597 -20.62 -13.35 13.73
CA ILE A 597 -19.91 -12.29 13.00
C ILE A 597 -20.11 -12.42 11.48
N LEU A 598 -20.10 -13.63 10.94
CA LEU A 598 -20.30 -13.88 9.52
C LEU A 598 -21.71 -13.49 9.04
N ASP A 599 -22.73 -13.71 9.86
CA ASP A 599 -24.14 -13.42 9.51
C ASP A 599 -24.49 -11.92 9.54
N LEU A 600 -23.64 -11.08 10.13
CA LEU A 600 -23.89 -9.64 10.25
C LEU A 600 -23.70 -8.91 8.91
N ASN A 601 -24.71 -8.10 8.56
CA ASN A 601 -24.65 -7.11 7.50
C ASN A 601 -24.90 -5.71 8.07
N LEU A 602 -23.85 -4.89 8.11
CA LEU A 602 -23.88 -3.52 8.63
C LEU A 602 -23.84 -2.46 7.52
N ILE A 603 -23.64 -2.85 6.27
CA ILE A 603 -23.56 -1.93 5.12
C ILE A 603 -24.94 -1.73 4.47
N ALA A 604 -25.79 -2.76 4.44
CA ALA A 604 -27.10 -2.71 3.78
C ALA A 604 -28.22 -2.05 4.60
N GLY A 605 -27.87 -1.35 5.70
CA GLY A 605 -28.82 -0.89 6.71
C GLY A 605 -29.01 0.63 6.84
N ASP A 606 -28.58 1.42 5.84
CA ASP A 606 -28.89 2.86 5.75
C ASP A 606 -30.09 3.10 4.81
#